data_AF-A0A1V6NRH1-F1
#
_entry.id   AF-A0A1V6NRH1-F1
#
_cell.length_a   1.000
_cell.length_b   1.000
_cell.length_c   1.000
_cell.angle_alpha   90.00
_cell.angle_beta   90.00
_cell.angle_gamma   90.00
#
_symmetry.space_group_name_H-M   'P 1'
#
loop_
_entity.id
_entity.type
_entity.pdbx_description
1 polymer ?
#
loop_
_entity_poly.entity_id
_entity_poly.type
_entity_poly.pdbx_seq_one_letter_code
_entity_poly.pdbx_strand_id
1 'polypeptide(L)'
;MSALETCDDLADGKPPHSDSPSESIEWSAVGPERGYYRRDNVFIKRSIRPSEYITNVTGAIHFPRLGKEKLQNQAASLRFIRHATNIPVPTVYGAFEMDGSYIIPIWPLGTLISIWIIYHFTSYTFHIPAFT
;
A
#
# COMPACT_ATOMS: atom_id res chain seq x y z
N MET A 1 -42.14 -48.91 22.56
CA MET A 1 -41.11 -49.33 23.54
C MET A 1 -39.96 -49.89 22.71
N SER A 2 -38.69 -49.54 22.83
CA SER A 2 -37.88 -48.62 23.63
C SER A 2 -36.48 -48.71 22.96
N ALA A 3 -35.90 -47.62 22.45
CA ALA A 3 -34.91 -46.76 23.10
C ALA A 3 -33.48 -47.36 23.25
N LEU A 4 -32.51 -46.56 22.75
CA LEU A 4 -31.13 -46.27 23.27
C LEU A 4 -30.00 -47.28 22.98
N GLU A 5 -29.01 -46.86 22.16
CA GLU A 5 -27.62 -46.43 22.51
C GLU A 5 -26.64 -47.63 22.35
N THR A 6 -25.44 -47.48 21.75
CA THR A 6 -24.30 -46.69 22.23
C THR A 6 -23.36 -46.28 21.08
N CYS A 7 -22.78 -45.08 21.21
CA CYS A 7 -21.67 -44.54 20.42
C CYS A 7 -20.33 -45.19 20.82
N ASP A 8 -19.38 -45.25 19.88
CA ASP A 8 -17.97 -44.78 20.01
C ASP A 8 -17.07 -45.54 19.01
N ASP A 9 -16.46 -44.80 18.07
CA ASP A 9 -15.00 -44.79 17.86
C ASP A 9 -14.62 -43.90 16.65
N LEU A 10 -14.21 -42.70 17.03
CA LEU A 10 -13.24 -41.78 16.45
C LEU A 10 -12.45 -42.25 15.20
N ALA A 11 -12.74 -41.65 14.05
CA ALA A 11 -11.73 -41.34 13.03
C ALA A 11 -12.05 -39.98 12.43
N ASP A 12 -11.50 -38.96 13.08
CA ASP A 12 -11.59 -37.55 12.72
C ASP A 12 -10.83 -37.31 11.40
N GLY A 13 -11.52 -37.56 10.29
CA GLY A 13 -11.08 -37.21 8.94
C GLY A 13 -11.15 -35.70 8.75
N LYS A 14 -10.30 -34.96 9.46
CA LYS A 14 -10.10 -33.53 9.25
C LYS A 14 -9.81 -33.30 7.76
N PRO A 15 -10.62 -32.51 7.03
CA PRO A 15 -10.33 -32.20 5.64
C PRO A 15 -8.93 -31.58 5.55
N PRO A 16 -8.17 -31.86 4.47
CA PRO A 16 -6.79 -31.41 4.35
C PRO A 16 -6.75 -29.92 4.64
N HIS A 17 -5.94 -29.57 5.65
CA HIS A 17 -5.67 -28.20 6.03
C HIS A 17 -5.21 -27.51 4.75
N SER A 18 -6.09 -26.71 4.16
CA SER A 18 -5.65 -25.72 3.19
C SER A 18 -4.82 -24.75 4.01
N ASP A 19 -3.51 -24.99 4.04
CA ASP A 19 -2.53 -23.96 4.36
C ASP A 19 -2.58 -22.94 3.22
N SER A 20 -3.72 -22.27 3.06
CA SER A 20 -3.72 -20.93 2.50
C SER A 20 -3.11 -20.08 3.62
N PRO A 21 -1.96 -19.44 3.42
CA PRO A 21 -1.62 -18.32 4.26
C PRO A 21 -2.65 -17.27 3.91
N SER A 22 -3.78 -17.25 4.63
CA SER A 22 -4.44 -15.98 4.92
C SER A 22 -3.53 -15.26 5.91
N GLU A 23 -2.30 -14.97 5.48
CA GLU A 23 -1.49 -13.93 6.07
C GLU A 23 -2.33 -12.68 5.89
N SER A 24 -3.10 -12.34 6.92
CA SER A 24 -3.75 -11.04 7.01
C SER A 24 -2.61 -10.04 6.85
N ILE A 25 -2.53 -9.42 5.67
CA ILE A 25 -1.50 -8.44 5.35
C ILE A 25 -1.51 -7.41 6.48
N GLU A 26 -0.48 -7.44 7.32
CA GLU A 26 -0.37 -6.57 8.47
C GLU A 26 -0.05 -5.16 7.95
N TRP A 27 -1.03 -4.26 8.03
CA TRP A 27 -0.89 -2.90 7.53
C TRP A 27 -0.01 -2.09 8.47
N SER A 28 1.17 -1.69 8.00
CA SER A 28 2.15 -0.98 8.83
C SER A 28 1.66 0.40 9.30
N ALA A 29 0.77 1.05 8.55
CA ALA A 29 0.11 2.28 8.97
C ALA A 29 -1.26 2.44 8.29
N VAL A 30 -2.29 2.74 9.08
CA VAL A 30 -3.65 3.02 8.59
C VAL A 30 -4.07 4.39 9.13
N GLY A 31 -4.40 5.30 8.22
CA GLY A 31 -4.94 6.62 8.54
C GLY A 31 -6.38 6.80 8.07
N PRO A 32 -7.00 7.97 8.31
CA PRO A 32 -8.40 8.23 7.97
C PRO A 32 -8.69 8.23 6.47
N GLU A 33 -7.66 8.44 5.64
CA GLU A 33 -7.80 8.55 4.18
C GLU A 33 -7.15 7.38 3.43
N ARG A 34 -6.09 6.77 3.99
CA ARG A 34 -5.23 5.80 3.28
C ARG A 34 -4.56 4.80 4.20
N GLY A 35 -4.34 3.60 3.67
CA GLY A 35 -3.52 2.56 4.27
C GLY A 35 -2.19 2.39 3.54
N TYR A 36 -1.15 2.08 4.28
CA TYR A 36 0.19 1.83 3.79
C TYR A 36 0.72 0.53 4.40
N TYR A 37 1.39 -0.26 3.58
CA TYR A 37 2.25 -1.33 4.06
C TYR A 37 3.45 -1.45 3.14
N ARG A 38 4.52 -2.00 3.70
CA ARG A 38 5.73 -2.33 2.96
C ARG A 38 5.89 -3.83 2.97
N ARG A 39 6.02 -4.42 1.79
CA ARG A 39 6.42 -5.82 1.62
C ARG A 39 7.75 -5.82 0.89
N ASP A 40 8.81 -6.26 1.57
CA ASP A 40 10.18 -6.23 1.07
C ASP A 40 10.58 -4.83 0.58
N ASN A 41 10.82 -4.70 -0.72
CA ASN A 41 11.19 -3.47 -1.42
C ASN A 41 10.01 -2.84 -2.16
N VAL A 42 8.78 -3.34 -1.98
CA VAL A 42 7.58 -2.74 -2.56
C VAL A 42 6.86 -1.94 -1.47
N PHE A 43 6.62 -0.67 -1.75
CA PHE A 43 5.69 0.14 -0.96
C PHE A 43 4.32 0.03 -1.58
N ILE A 44 3.32 -0.27 -0.77
CA ILE A 44 1.97 -0.47 -1.28
C ILE A 44 1.08 0.56 -0.60
N LYS A 45 0.45 1.39 -1.43
CA LYS A 45 -0.55 2.36 -0.97
C LYS A 45 -1.92 1.85 -1.35
N ARG A 46 -2.91 2.08 -0.49
CA ARG A 46 -4.30 1.77 -0.79
C ARG A 46 -5.28 2.78 -0.25
N SER A 47 -6.48 2.78 -0.79
CA SER A 47 -7.62 3.46 -0.18
C SER A 47 -8.12 2.68 1.03
N ILE A 48 -8.74 3.38 1.97
CA ILE A 48 -9.40 2.76 3.12
C ILE A 48 -10.67 2.05 2.63
N ARG A 49 -10.89 0.84 3.13
CA ARG A 49 -12.11 0.07 2.85
C ARG A 49 -13.28 0.66 3.63
N PRO A 50 -14.53 0.56 3.15
CA PRO A 50 -15.69 0.99 3.92
C PRO A 50 -15.79 0.39 5.33
N SER A 51 -15.31 -0.84 5.51
CA SER A 51 -15.25 -1.53 6.81
C SER A 51 -14.21 -0.96 7.78
N GLU A 52 -13.30 -0.11 7.31
CA GLU A 52 -12.18 0.44 8.08
C GLU A 52 -12.33 1.96 8.29
N TYR A 53 -13.51 2.52 7.99
CA TYR A 53 -13.76 3.93 8.21
C TYR A 53 -13.68 4.25 9.69
N ILE A 54 -12.91 5.29 10.01
CA ILE A 54 -12.70 5.73 11.37
C ILE A 54 -13.94 6.47 11.85
N THR A 55 -14.39 6.15 13.05
CA THR A 55 -15.48 6.86 13.72
C THR A 55 -14.90 7.94 14.62
N ASN A 56 -15.42 9.17 14.51
CA ASN A 56 -15.04 10.27 15.38
C ASN A 56 -15.57 10.05 16.81
N VAL A 57 -15.06 10.81 17.78
CA VAL A 57 -15.53 10.79 19.18
C VAL A 57 -17.03 11.08 19.33
N THR A 58 -17.65 11.71 18.35
CA THR A 58 -19.09 12.02 18.29
C THR A 58 -19.95 10.90 17.70
N GLY A 59 -19.34 9.77 17.29
CA GLY A 59 -20.04 8.67 16.63
C GLY A 59 -20.24 8.84 15.12
N ALA A 60 -19.82 9.97 14.53
CA ALA A 60 -19.90 10.19 13.09
C ALA A 60 -18.78 9.46 12.33
N ILE A 61 -19.13 8.78 11.23
CA ILE A 61 -18.19 8.06 10.36
C ILE A 61 -17.43 9.07 9.48
N HIS A 62 -16.09 8.97 9.45
CA HIS A 62 -15.24 9.73 8.54
C HIS A 62 -15.18 9.03 7.17
N PHE A 63 -15.78 9.64 6.15
CA PHE A 63 -15.77 9.14 4.77
C PHE A 63 -14.58 9.69 3.98
N PRO A 64 -13.63 8.84 3.55
CA PRO A 64 -12.50 9.26 2.73
C PRO A 64 -12.98 9.86 1.41
N ARG A 65 -12.58 11.10 1.12
CA ARG A 65 -13.04 11.77 -0.12
C ARG A 65 -12.19 11.32 -1.31
N LEU A 66 -12.83 10.74 -2.32
CA LEU A 66 -12.21 10.40 -3.60
C LEU A 66 -10.95 9.52 -3.46
N GLY A 67 -10.97 8.57 -2.52
CA GLY A 67 -9.79 7.77 -2.20
C GLY A 67 -9.24 6.99 -3.40
N LYS A 68 -10.14 6.42 -4.20
CA LYS A 68 -9.83 5.66 -5.42
C LYS A 68 -9.26 6.57 -6.51
N GLU A 69 -9.96 7.66 -6.82
CA GLU A 69 -9.62 8.61 -7.87
C GLU A 69 -8.27 9.29 -7.58
N LYS A 70 -8.01 9.63 -6.31
CA LYS A 70 -6.71 10.18 -5.89
C LYS A 70 -5.56 9.19 -6.14
N LEU A 71 -5.78 7.89 -5.95
CA LEU A 71 -4.76 6.87 -6.20
C LEU A 71 -4.60 6.54 -7.68
N GLN A 72 -5.69 6.54 -8.44
CA GLN A 72 -5.65 6.47 -9.91
C GLN A 72 -4.86 7.64 -10.49
N ASN A 73 -5.13 8.86 -10.02
CA ASN A 73 -4.40 10.06 -10.42
C ASN A 73 -2.91 9.92 -10.05
N GLN A 74 -2.59 9.48 -8.83
CA GLN A 74 -1.21 9.24 -8.43
C GLN A 74 -0.49 8.23 -9.34
N ALA A 75 -1.14 7.11 -9.69
CA ALA A 75 -0.58 6.12 -10.61
C ALA A 75 -0.34 6.71 -12.01
N ALA A 76 -1.32 7.45 -12.54
CA ALA A 76 -1.23 8.11 -13.84
C ALA A 76 -0.11 9.17 -13.87
N SER A 77 -0.01 10.02 -12.83
CA SER A 77 1.04 11.03 -12.73
C SER A 77 2.44 10.41 -12.68
N LEU A 78 2.64 9.34 -11.89
CA LEU A 78 3.93 8.65 -11.82
C LEU A 78 4.33 8.02 -13.16
N ARG A 79 3.38 7.39 -13.85
CA ARG A 79 3.60 6.84 -15.20
C ARG A 79 3.93 7.94 -16.21
N PHE A 80 3.20 9.05 -16.15
CA PHE A 80 3.42 10.19 -17.03
C PHE A 80 4.81 10.81 -16.82
N ILE A 81 5.19 11.14 -15.57
CA ILE A 81 6.50 11.76 -15.29
C ILE A 81 7.64 10.85 -15.75
N ARG A 82 7.53 9.53 -15.49
CA ARG A 82 8.53 8.56 -15.94
C ARG A 82 8.64 8.48 -17.46
N HIS A 83 7.52 8.62 -18.17
CA HIS A 83 7.50 8.55 -19.62
C HIS A 83 7.97 9.87 -20.27
N ALA A 84 7.58 11.00 -19.69
CA ALA A 84 7.78 12.33 -20.28
C ALA A 84 9.08 13.02 -19.84
N THR A 85 9.74 12.53 -18.79
CA THR A 85 10.93 13.18 -18.22
C THR A 85 11.99 12.16 -17.81
N ASN A 86 13.24 12.62 -17.67
CA ASN A 86 14.33 11.84 -17.10
C ASN A 86 14.39 11.92 -15.56
N ILE A 87 13.38 12.54 -14.92
CA ILE A 87 13.33 12.67 -13.48
C ILE A 87 13.04 11.27 -12.90
N PRO A 88 13.88 10.77 -11.99
CA PRO A 88 13.66 9.45 -11.45
C PRO A 88 12.47 9.50 -10.47
N VAL A 89 11.36 8.86 -10.84
CA VAL A 89 10.16 8.67 -9.99
C VAL A 89 9.86 7.19 -9.69
N PRO A 90 9.24 6.87 -8.53
CA PRO A 90 8.87 5.51 -8.16
C PRO A 90 8.15 4.74 -9.26
N THR A 91 8.45 3.45 -9.39
CA THR A 91 7.85 2.58 -10.42
C THR A 91 6.50 2.09 -9.97
N VAL A 92 5.43 2.39 -10.71
CA VAL A 92 4.10 1.80 -10.49
C VAL A 92 4.03 0.45 -11.20
N TYR A 93 3.97 -0.66 -10.46
CA TYR A 93 3.83 -2.00 -11.05
C TYR A 93 2.41 -2.29 -11.52
N GLY A 94 1.43 -1.78 -10.77
CA GLY A 94 0.03 -2.06 -11.02
C GLY A 94 -0.85 -1.01 -10.36
N ALA A 95 -2.12 -1.01 -10.75
CA ALA A 95 -3.14 -0.21 -10.13
C ALA A 95 -4.46 -0.98 -10.32
N PHE A 96 -5.04 -1.47 -9.23
CA PHE A 96 -6.19 -2.37 -9.28
C PHE A 96 -7.06 -2.24 -8.03
N GLU A 97 -8.28 -2.75 -8.10
CA GLU A 97 -9.22 -2.79 -6.99
C GLU A 97 -9.27 -4.20 -6.39
N MET A 98 -9.26 -4.28 -5.06
CA MET A 98 -9.32 -5.52 -4.30
C MET A 98 -10.07 -5.25 -2.98
N ASP A 99 -11.10 -6.05 -2.70
CA ASP A 99 -11.95 -5.96 -1.51
C ASP A 99 -12.50 -4.55 -1.21
N GLY A 100 -12.95 -3.83 -2.25
CA GLY A 100 -13.46 -2.45 -2.10
C GLY A 100 -12.39 -1.41 -1.76
N SER A 101 -11.11 -1.76 -1.88
CA SER A 101 -9.97 -0.83 -1.81
C SER A 101 -9.21 -0.78 -3.11
N TYR A 102 -8.81 0.42 -3.52
CA TYR A 102 -7.91 0.62 -4.66
C TYR A 102 -6.47 0.55 -4.18
N ILE A 103 -5.64 -0.26 -4.83
CA ILE A 103 -4.27 -0.59 -4.42
C ILE A 103 -3.29 -0.20 -5.53
N ILE A 104 -2.18 0.44 -5.14
CA ILE A 104 -1.05 0.75 -6.01
C ILE A 104 0.27 0.24 -5.40
N PRO A 105 0.82 -0.88 -5.89
CA PRO A 105 2.19 -1.28 -5.57
C PRO A 105 3.20 -0.40 -6.32
N ILE A 106 4.08 0.23 -5.55
CA ILE A 106 5.17 1.08 -6.06
C ILE A 106 6.54 0.56 -5.59
N TRP A 107 7.49 0.43 -6.51
CA TRP A 107 8.90 0.30 -6.13
C TRP A 107 9.42 1.69 -5.78
N PRO A 108 9.99 1.92 -4.59
CA PRO A 108 10.80 3.08 -4.34
C PRO A 108 12.00 2.96 -5.28
N LEU A 109 12.28 3.96 -6.09
CA LEU A 109 13.58 3.98 -6.76
C LEU A 109 14.65 3.80 -5.69
N GLY A 110 15.60 2.91 -5.95
CA GLY A 110 16.69 2.62 -5.03
C GLY A 110 17.25 3.91 -4.46
N THR A 111 17.47 3.91 -3.16
CA THR A 111 17.85 5.02 -2.26
C THR A 111 19.13 5.78 -2.67
N LEU A 112 19.65 5.61 -3.88
CA LEU A 112 20.87 6.20 -4.40
C LEU A 112 20.68 7.58 -5.06
N ILE A 113 19.44 8.03 -5.27
CA ILE A 113 19.17 9.31 -5.93
C ILE A 113 19.35 10.49 -4.98
N SER A 114 19.21 10.29 -3.66
CA SER A 114 19.39 11.36 -2.67
C SER A 114 20.81 11.91 -2.69
N ILE A 115 21.82 11.06 -2.85
CA ILE A 115 23.22 11.48 -2.93
C ILE A 115 23.44 12.19 -4.29
N TRP A 116 23.13 11.55 -5.42
CA TRP A 116 23.48 12.12 -6.73
C TRP A 116 22.82 13.48 -7.04
N ILE A 117 21.55 13.70 -6.65
CA ILE A 117 20.88 14.99 -6.85
C ILE A 117 21.46 16.09 -5.95
N ILE A 118 21.80 15.77 -4.69
CA ILE A 118 22.42 16.74 -3.77
C ILE A 118 23.80 17.15 -4.30
N TYR A 119 24.62 16.21 -4.75
CA TYR A 119 25.95 16.51 -5.29
C TYR A 119 25.89 17.28 -6.62
N HIS A 120 24.93 16.99 -7.49
CA HIS A 120 24.84 17.71 -8.76
C HIS A 120 24.29 19.13 -8.59
N PHE A 121 23.34 19.36 -7.67
CA PHE A 121 22.73 20.68 -7.46
C PHE A 121 23.61 21.63 -6.64
N THR A 122 24.39 21.12 -5.68
CA THR A 122 25.37 21.93 -4.93
C THR A 122 26.56 22.37 -5.79
N SER A 123 26.93 21.60 -6.81
CA SER A 123 28.04 21.94 -7.71
C SER A 123 27.75 23.11 -8.66
N TYR A 124 26.47 23.43 -8.92
CA TYR A 124 26.10 24.55 -9.82
C TYR A 124 25.88 25.89 -9.11
N THR A 125 25.84 25.93 -7.77
CA THR A 125 25.44 27.14 -7.03
C THR A 125 26.59 27.87 -6.32
N PHE A 126 27.85 27.43 -6.50
CA PHE A 126 29.04 28.11 -5.93
C PHE A 126 30.01 28.56 -7.02
N HIS A 127 29.61 29.55 -7.81
CA HIS A 127 30.54 30.40 -8.54
C HIS A 127 30.13 31.86 -8.32
N ILE A 128 30.37 32.36 -7.10
CA ILE A 128 30.38 33.79 -6.82
C ILE A 128 31.80 34.27 -7.15
N PRO A 129 32.03 35.03 -8.24
CA PRO A 129 33.34 35.64 -8.44
C PRO A 129 33.54 36.70 -7.35
N ALA A 130 34.64 36.56 -6.61
CA ALA A 130 35.09 37.57 -5.67
C ALA A 130 35.32 38.88 -6.43
N PHE A 131 34.58 39.93 -6.06
CA PHE A 131 34.84 41.28 -6.55
C PHE A 131 36.11 41.81 -5.88
N THR A 132 37.04 42.30 -6.71
CA THR A 132 38.33 42.86 -6.31
C THR A 132 38.18 44.31 -5.85
#